data_AF-A0A4R2EMJ2-F1
#
_entry.id   AF-A0A4R2EMJ2-F1
#
_cell.length_a   1.000
_cell.length_b   1.000
_cell.length_c   1.000
_cell.angle_alpha   90.00
_cell.angle_beta   90.00
_cell.angle_gamma   90.00
#
_symmetry.space_group_name_H-M   'P 1'
#
loop_
_entity.id
_entity.type
_entity.pdbx_description
1 polymer ?
#
loop_
_entity_poly.entity_id
_entity_poly.type
_entity_poly.pdbx_seq_one_letter_code
_entity_poly.pdbx_strand_id
1 'polypeptide(L)'
;MRFSNIRAKFPQLIVLLVIISLIGIRSIENSSKTKGQTVLVANNDILSCLKEIVPEVTAIENDGAEQWILKDKNSITVGKAVIAQQTTSKIIGYSGPIPMVIALDKNDNVKALGLLPNDETPSFIDVVVAKGFLKKWNGLSVNQAVAMDMDAVSGATYSSTAINETVKQRLAEYSKATAVARKADIKMIVTYCSILLVLLYALAFYCFPKQMNKYRITLLILSIGVLGIAYGSFLSIKLIGGWFIQGVSLKNQIIFVTMAILAFMLPFLFGKNFYCTYVCPFGASQELLGKINPKKLELPKSVTTILSHTRTKVMLFVLGIALFGSTIDVTNAEPFTLFLFASASKGVIVMSAAFLLLSIFIPRAWCRFFCPTGALIDFFRKEGKDIFPKKVTFQTHLIALVVAAIAVLIFLASSIFA
;
A
#
# COMPACT_ATOMS: atom_id res chain seq x y z
N MET A 1 -13.61 1.87 31.97
CA MET A 1 -14.34 2.10 30.70
C MET A 1 -15.68 2.71 31.02
N ARG A 2 -16.07 3.85 30.43
CA ARG A 2 -17.45 4.33 30.51
C ARG A 2 -18.16 3.96 29.21
N PHE A 3 -19.14 3.06 29.28
CA PHE A 3 -20.02 2.68 28.17
C PHE A 3 -20.68 3.89 27.46
N SER A 4 -20.74 5.06 28.12
CA SER A 4 -21.21 6.33 27.52
C SER A 4 -20.43 6.75 26.27
N ASN A 5 -19.14 6.42 26.16
CA ASN A 5 -18.29 6.90 25.07
C ASN A 5 -18.53 6.15 23.75
N ILE A 6 -18.97 4.90 23.80
CA ILE A 6 -19.25 4.11 22.59
C ILE A 6 -20.51 4.63 21.90
N ARG A 7 -21.54 5.00 22.67
CA ARG A 7 -22.79 5.57 22.13
C ARG A 7 -22.55 6.92 21.43
N ALA A 8 -21.62 7.73 21.93
CA ALA A 8 -21.21 9.00 21.31
C ALA A 8 -20.42 8.82 20.01
N LYS A 9 -19.86 7.62 19.78
CA LYS A 9 -19.09 7.25 18.58
C LYS A 9 -19.80 6.24 17.68
N PHE A 10 -21.11 6.08 17.86
CA PHE A 10 -21.92 5.12 17.11
C PHE A 10 -21.85 5.31 15.58
N PRO A 11 -21.94 6.54 15.03
CA PRO A 11 -21.75 6.77 13.59
C PRO A 11 -20.39 6.30 13.07
N GLN A 12 -19.32 6.56 13.82
CA GLN A 12 -17.96 6.15 13.48
C GLN A 12 -17.79 4.64 13.55
N LEU A 13 -18.45 3.98 14.51
CA LEU A 13 -18.46 2.53 14.61
C LEU A 13 -19.11 1.89 13.38
N ILE A 14 -20.23 2.45 12.89
CA ILE A 14 -20.87 2.00 11.65
C ILE A 14 -19.91 2.13 10.47
N VAL A 15 -19.28 3.29 10.29
CA VAL A 15 -18.29 3.49 9.22
C VAL A 15 -17.15 2.48 9.32
N LEU A 16 -16.61 2.27 10.53
CA LEU A 16 -15.52 1.31 10.75
C LEU A 16 -15.95 -0.12 10.39
N LEU A 17 -17.14 -0.55 10.81
CA LEU A 17 -17.68 -1.87 10.52
C LEU A 17 -17.96 -2.05 9.02
N VAL A 18 -18.49 -1.03 8.34
CA VAL A 18 -18.67 -1.05 6.88
C VAL A 18 -17.32 -1.21 6.17
N ILE A 19 -16.31 -0.42 6.55
CA ILE A 19 -14.96 -0.52 5.98
C ILE A 19 -14.38 -1.94 6.18
N ILE A 20 -14.44 -2.46 7.40
CA ILE A 20 -13.93 -3.80 7.72
C ILE A 20 -14.71 -4.88 6.94
N SER A 21 -16.04 -4.76 6.85
CA SER A 21 -16.88 -5.70 6.11
C SER A 21 -16.59 -5.66 4.61
N LEU A 22 -16.41 -4.48 4.02
CA LEU A 22 -16.10 -4.34 2.59
C LEU A 22 -14.74 -4.97 2.24
N ILE A 23 -13.71 -4.65 3.03
CA ILE A 23 -12.37 -5.23 2.87
C ILE A 23 -12.42 -6.75 3.10
N GLY A 24 -13.19 -7.20 4.09
CA GLY A 24 -13.39 -8.62 4.40
C GLY A 24 -14.07 -9.38 3.27
N ILE A 25 -15.19 -8.85 2.75
CA ILE A 25 -15.91 -9.42 1.60
C ILE A 25 -14.99 -9.48 0.40
N ARG A 26 -14.23 -8.42 0.10
CA ARG A 26 -13.32 -8.40 -1.04
C ARG A 26 -12.15 -9.38 -0.88
N SER A 27 -11.61 -9.51 0.34
CA SER A 27 -10.59 -10.50 0.66
C SER A 27 -11.11 -11.94 0.48
N ILE A 28 -12.36 -12.21 0.87
CA ILE A 28 -13.02 -13.51 0.63
C ILE A 28 -13.32 -13.73 -0.85
N GLU A 29 -13.86 -12.73 -1.54
CA GLU A 29 -14.19 -12.80 -2.97
C GLU A 29 -12.95 -13.06 -3.82
N ASN A 30 -11.84 -12.35 -3.56
CA ASN A 30 -10.58 -12.59 -4.26
C ASN A 30 -9.96 -13.93 -3.89
N SER A 31 -10.07 -14.37 -2.64
CA SER A 31 -9.69 -15.74 -2.25
C SER A 31 -10.53 -16.80 -2.98
N SER A 32 -11.81 -16.52 -3.23
CA SER A 32 -12.79 -17.39 -3.92
C SER A 32 -12.66 -17.38 -5.45
N LYS A 33 -12.41 -16.23 -6.09
CA LYS A 33 -12.15 -16.13 -7.54
C LYS A 33 -10.97 -16.99 -7.99
N THR A 34 -9.98 -17.17 -7.10
CA THR A 34 -8.89 -18.16 -7.27
C THR A 34 -9.35 -19.61 -7.46
N LYS A 35 -10.61 -19.96 -7.13
CA LYS A 35 -11.16 -21.31 -7.29
C LYS A 35 -12.07 -21.47 -8.52
N GLY A 36 -12.40 -20.42 -9.29
CA GLY A 36 -13.39 -20.61 -10.35
C GLY A 36 -13.63 -19.55 -11.42
N GLN A 37 -12.99 -18.37 -11.45
CA GLN A 37 -13.26 -17.42 -12.54
C GLN A 37 -12.01 -16.68 -13.06
N THR A 38 -11.79 -16.91 -14.35
CA THR A 38 -10.75 -16.43 -15.26
C THR A 38 -10.87 -14.92 -15.49
N VAL A 39 -10.03 -14.11 -14.84
CA VAL A 39 -9.71 -12.79 -15.39
C VAL A 39 -8.68 -13.03 -16.48
N LEU A 40 -9.15 -13.29 -17.70
CA LEU A 40 -8.29 -13.42 -18.87
C LEU A 40 -7.76 -12.02 -19.22
N VAL A 41 -6.48 -11.75 -18.98
CA VAL A 41 -5.82 -10.66 -19.69
C VAL A 41 -5.99 -10.93 -21.19
N ALA A 42 -6.43 -9.93 -21.94
CA ALA A 42 -6.67 -10.10 -23.36
C ALA A 42 -5.38 -10.58 -24.04
N ASN A 43 -5.50 -11.52 -24.98
CA ASN A 43 -4.35 -12.01 -25.77
C ASN A 43 -3.56 -10.84 -26.41
N ASN A 44 -4.23 -9.71 -26.66
CA ASN A 44 -3.61 -8.49 -27.17
C ASN A 44 -2.61 -7.86 -26.18
N ASP A 45 -2.93 -7.81 -24.88
CA ASP A 45 -2.05 -7.24 -23.85
C ASP A 45 -0.85 -8.16 -23.56
N ILE A 46 -1.07 -9.47 -23.66
CA ILE A 46 -0.01 -10.48 -23.55
C ILE A 46 0.96 -10.34 -24.73
N LEU A 47 0.42 -10.25 -25.94
CA LEU A 47 1.21 -10.11 -27.17
C LEU A 47 1.95 -8.77 -27.22
N SER A 48 1.33 -7.67 -26.78
CA SER A 48 1.99 -6.36 -26.74
C SER A 48 3.15 -6.35 -25.74
N CYS A 49 2.94 -6.90 -24.53
CA CYS A 49 3.98 -7.08 -23.54
C CYS A 49 5.13 -7.95 -24.09
N LEU A 50 4.80 -9.09 -24.70
CA LEU A 50 5.80 -10.00 -25.30
C LEU A 50 6.61 -9.37 -26.43
N LYS A 51 6.00 -8.53 -27.27
CA LYS A 51 6.72 -7.80 -28.33
C LYS A 51 7.72 -6.80 -27.77
N GLU A 52 7.42 -6.19 -26.61
CA GLU A 52 8.33 -5.27 -25.94
C GLU A 52 9.54 -6.00 -25.36
N ILE A 53 9.32 -7.14 -24.70
CA ILE A 53 10.39 -7.89 -24.03
C ILE A 53 11.16 -8.85 -24.93
N VAL A 54 10.54 -9.35 -26.00
CA VAL A 54 11.11 -10.29 -26.97
C VAL A 54 10.68 -9.88 -28.40
N PRO A 55 11.41 -8.94 -29.05
CA PRO A 55 10.99 -8.31 -30.32
C PRO A 55 10.81 -9.24 -31.52
N GLU A 56 11.40 -10.44 -31.47
CA GLU A 56 11.26 -11.48 -32.50
C GLU A 56 9.87 -12.15 -32.51
N VAL A 57 9.08 -12.02 -31.43
CA VAL A 57 7.75 -12.62 -31.32
C VAL A 57 6.73 -11.81 -32.12
N THR A 58 6.06 -12.46 -33.07
CA THR A 58 4.99 -11.84 -33.85
C THR A 58 3.61 -12.46 -33.63
N ALA A 59 3.57 -13.73 -33.20
CA ALA A 59 2.34 -14.44 -32.91
C ALA A 59 2.48 -15.30 -31.65
N ILE A 60 1.35 -15.54 -30.98
CA ILE A 60 1.24 -16.45 -29.84
C ILE A 60 0.16 -17.50 -30.13
N GLU A 61 0.40 -18.73 -29.71
CA GLU A 61 -0.55 -19.83 -29.79
C GLU A 61 -0.78 -20.39 -28.39
N ASN A 62 -2.03 -20.66 -28.02
CA ASN A 62 -2.35 -21.15 -26.68
C ASN A 62 -1.96 -22.64 -26.56
N ASP A 63 -1.15 -22.98 -25.56
CA ASP A 63 -0.60 -24.32 -25.31
C ASP A 63 -1.11 -24.90 -23.97
N GLY A 64 -2.05 -24.24 -23.31
CA GLY A 64 -2.67 -24.71 -22.07
C GLY A 64 -3.00 -23.61 -21.07
N ALA A 65 -3.29 -24.02 -19.84
CA ALA A 65 -3.62 -23.11 -18.75
C ALA A 65 -2.42 -22.18 -18.44
N GLU A 66 -2.59 -20.90 -18.78
CA GLU A 66 -1.56 -19.87 -18.63
C GLU A 66 -0.23 -20.20 -19.36
N GLN A 67 -0.30 -20.87 -20.52
CA GLN A 67 0.86 -21.20 -21.34
C GLN A 67 0.61 -20.86 -22.83
N TRP A 68 1.61 -20.24 -23.45
CA TRP A 68 1.58 -19.89 -24.88
C TRP A 68 2.88 -20.30 -25.57
N ILE A 69 2.79 -20.79 -26.79
CA ILE A 69 3.91 -20.97 -27.71
C ILE A 69 4.19 -19.64 -28.41
N LEU A 70 5.45 -19.24 -28.44
CA LEU A 70 5.93 -18.03 -29.09
C LEU A 70 6.40 -18.34 -30.51
N LYS A 71 5.90 -17.59 -31.51
CA LYS A 71 6.25 -17.76 -32.92
C LYS A 71 6.83 -16.48 -33.52
N ASP A 72 7.84 -16.64 -34.37
CA ASP A 72 8.43 -15.55 -35.16
C ASP A 72 7.62 -15.25 -36.44
N LYS A 73 8.14 -14.31 -37.25
CA LYS A 73 7.55 -13.89 -38.54
C LYS A 73 7.38 -15.05 -39.53
N ASN A 74 8.20 -16.09 -39.42
CA ASN A 74 8.20 -17.26 -40.28
C ASN A 74 7.38 -18.41 -39.69
N SER A 75 6.61 -18.16 -38.61
CA SER A 75 5.87 -19.17 -37.85
C SER A 75 6.75 -20.24 -37.20
N ILE A 76 8.05 -19.97 -37.02
CA ILE A 76 8.97 -20.85 -36.31
C ILE A 76 8.82 -20.61 -34.82
N THR A 77 8.70 -21.69 -34.04
CA THR A 77 8.68 -21.62 -32.59
C THR A 77 9.99 -21.02 -32.09
N VAL A 78 9.93 -19.95 -31.31
CA VAL A 78 11.09 -19.31 -30.66
C VAL A 78 11.22 -19.65 -29.18
N GLY A 79 10.12 -20.09 -28.56
CA GLY A 79 10.08 -20.46 -27.15
C GLY A 79 8.65 -20.58 -26.63
N LYS A 80 8.50 -20.43 -25.32
CA LYS A 80 7.20 -20.47 -24.63
C LYS A 80 7.04 -19.25 -23.73
N ALA A 81 5.82 -18.90 -23.39
CA ALA A 81 5.51 -17.91 -22.37
C ALA A 81 4.58 -18.53 -21.33
N VAL A 82 4.91 -18.32 -20.06
CA VAL A 82 4.04 -18.68 -18.95
C VAL A 82 3.54 -17.42 -18.26
N ILE A 83 2.24 -17.34 -18.01
CA ILE A 83 1.62 -16.18 -17.36
C ILE A 83 1.45 -16.47 -15.88
N ALA A 84 1.87 -15.53 -15.06
CA ALA A 84 1.72 -15.57 -13.62
C ALA A 84 0.62 -14.58 -13.20
N GLN A 85 -0.65 -14.99 -13.38
CA GLN A 85 -1.79 -14.16 -13.03
C GLN A 85 -2.75 -14.89 -12.09
N GLN A 86 -3.27 -16.05 -12.50
CA GLN A 86 -4.29 -16.78 -11.74
C GLN A 86 -3.67 -17.50 -10.56
N THR A 87 -2.61 -18.27 -10.80
CA THR A 87 -1.99 -19.11 -9.77
C THR A 87 -1.22 -18.31 -8.72
N THR A 88 -0.75 -17.12 -9.10
CA THR A 88 0.04 -16.22 -8.25
C THR A 88 -0.71 -14.98 -7.78
N SER A 89 -2.02 -14.86 -8.08
CA SER A 89 -2.88 -13.73 -7.66
C SER A 89 -2.87 -13.44 -6.15
N LYS A 90 -2.54 -14.44 -5.32
CA LYS A 90 -2.43 -14.31 -3.85
C LYS A 90 -1.15 -13.61 -3.38
N ILE A 91 -0.16 -13.51 -4.25
CA ILE A 91 1.09 -12.81 -3.98
C ILE A 91 0.85 -11.33 -4.24
N ILE A 92 0.66 -10.60 -3.15
CA ILE A 92 0.41 -9.15 -3.18
C ILE A 92 1.72 -8.42 -2.89
N GLY A 93 2.03 -7.42 -3.73
CA GLY A 93 3.09 -6.44 -3.55
C GLY A 93 2.71 -5.35 -2.53
N TYR A 94 3.11 -4.10 -2.79
CA TYR A 94 2.80 -3.00 -1.89
C TYR A 94 1.32 -2.60 -1.99
N SER A 95 0.81 -2.30 -3.19
CA SER A 95 -0.61 -1.96 -3.39
C SER A 95 -1.43 -3.04 -4.11
N GLY A 96 -0.80 -4.05 -4.72
CA GLY A 96 -1.55 -5.13 -5.35
C GLY A 96 -0.78 -6.30 -5.97
N PRO A 97 -1.49 -7.27 -6.60
CA PRO A 97 -0.85 -8.33 -7.36
C PRO A 97 -0.17 -7.74 -8.58
N ILE A 98 0.92 -8.39 -8.99
CA ILE A 98 1.76 -7.95 -10.11
C ILE A 98 1.68 -9.06 -11.17
N PRO A 99 0.64 -9.08 -12.02
CA PRO A 99 0.56 -10.01 -13.14
C PRO A 99 1.76 -9.81 -14.07
N MET A 100 2.31 -10.92 -14.56
CA MET A 100 3.48 -10.87 -15.43
C MET A 100 3.53 -12.05 -16.40
N VAL A 101 4.26 -11.85 -17.49
CA VAL A 101 4.62 -12.86 -18.47
C VAL A 101 6.08 -13.23 -18.27
N ILE A 102 6.37 -14.53 -18.22
CA ILE A 102 7.71 -15.08 -18.16
C ILE A 102 7.98 -15.75 -19.51
N ALA A 103 8.84 -15.14 -20.32
CA ALA A 103 9.25 -15.70 -21.60
C ALA A 103 10.39 -16.70 -21.38
N LEU A 104 10.24 -17.90 -21.91
CA LEU A 104 11.19 -19.00 -21.89
C LEU A 104 11.73 -19.25 -23.31
N ASP A 105 13.01 -19.59 -23.41
CA ASP A 105 13.60 -20.07 -24.66
C ASP A 105 13.23 -21.54 -24.93
N LYS A 106 13.77 -22.12 -26.02
CA LYS A 106 13.53 -23.53 -26.39
C LYS A 106 14.10 -24.54 -25.41
N ASN A 107 15.02 -24.12 -24.54
CA ASN A 107 15.72 -24.96 -23.58
C ASN A 107 15.16 -24.77 -22.16
N ASP A 108 13.99 -24.15 -22.01
CA ASP A 108 13.40 -23.79 -20.72
C ASP A 108 14.33 -22.91 -19.85
N ASN A 109 15.04 -21.97 -20.47
CA ASN A 109 15.69 -20.87 -19.76
C ASN A 109 14.86 -19.59 -19.84
N VAL A 110 14.85 -18.81 -18.77
CA VAL A 110 14.17 -17.52 -18.72
C VAL A 110 14.85 -16.56 -19.69
N LYS A 111 14.14 -16.16 -20.75
CA LYS A 111 14.62 -15.18 -21.72
C LYS A 111 14.38 -13.75 -21.24
N ALA A 112 13.18 -13.48 -20.74
CA ALA A 112 12.79 -12.17 -20.22
C ALA A 112 11.55 -12.26 -19.32
N LEU A 113 11.39 -11.25 -18.45
CA LEU A 113 10.18 -11.02 -17.68
C LEU A 113 9.50 -9.74 -18.17
N GLY A 114 8.18 -9.79 -18.37
CA GLY A 114 7.35 -8.66 -18.76
C GLY A 114 6.24 -8.45 -17.75
N LEU A 115 6.07 -7.23 -17.25
CA LEU A 115 4.99 -6.91 -16.32
C LEU A 115 3.73 -6.58 -17.13
N LEU A 116 2.61 -7.23 -16.80
CA LEU A 116 1.30 -6.91 -17.36
C LEU A 116 0.70 -5.69 -16.64
N PRO A 117 -0.37 -5.09 -17.17
CA PRO A 117 -1.08 -4.02 -16.47
C PRO A 117 -1.41 -4.42 -15.03
N ASN A 118 -0.99 -3.58 -14.07
CA ASN A 118 -1.04 -3.90 -12.65
C ASN A 118 -1.33 -2.65 -11.81
N ASP A 119 -1.84 -2.89 -10.61
CA ASP A 119 -2.21 -1.84 -9.65
C ASP A 119 -1.07 -1.49 -8.67
N GLU A 120 0.17 -1.87 -8.99
CA GLU A 120 1.33 -1.48 -8.19
C GLU A 120 1.62 0.03 -8.38
N THR A 121 2.41 0.59 -7.46
CA THR A 121 2.91 1.95 -7.58
C THR A 121 3.89 2.07 -8.75
N PRO A 122 3.60 2.92 -9.77
CA PRO A 122 4.47 3.06 -10.93
C PRO A 122 5.92 3.36 -10.54
N SER A 123 6.13 4.26 -9.56
CA SER A 123 7.48 4.60 -9.11
C SER A 123 8.23 3.46 -8.43
N PHE A 124 7.54 2.47 -7.83
CA PHE A 124 8.19 1.27 -7.32
C PHE A 124 8.60 0.34 -8.47
N ILE A 125 7.75 0.18 -9.49
CA ILE A 125 8.08 -0.59 -10.69
C ILE A 125 9.27 0.04 -11.43
N ASP A 126 9.28 1.37 -11.61
CA ASP A 126 10.37 2.09 -12.25
C ASP A 126 11.71 1.82 -11.55
N VAL A 127 11.73 1.81 -10.22
CA VAL A 127 12.94 1.49 -9.43
C VAL A 127 13.37 0.04 -9.62
N VAL A 128 12.42 -0.91 -9.64
CA VAL A 128 12.71 -2.33 -9.89
C VAL A 128 13.32 -2.52 -11.28
N VAL A 129 12.75 -1.88 -12.30
CA VAL A 129 13.22 -1.94 -13.69
C VAL A 129 14.58 -1.24 -13.83
N ALA A 130 14.74 -0.04 -13.27
CA ALA A 130 15.97 0.75 -13.35
C ALA A 130 17.16 0.06 -12.68
N LYS A 131 16.94 -0.66 -11.56
CA LYS A 131 18.00 -1.49 -10.94
C LYS A 131 18.26 -2.82 -11.66
N GLY A 132 17.62 -3.04 -12.80
CA GLY A 132 17.79 -4.25 -13.62
C GLY A 132 17.30 -5.51 -12.94
N PHE A 133 16.40 -5.41 -11.94
CA PHE A 133 15.96 -6.57 -11.17
C PHE A 133 15.32 -7.65 -12.03
N LEU A 134 14.48 -7.26 -13.01
CA LEU A 134 13.87 -8.20 -13.94
C LEU A 134 14.91 -8.92 -14.82
N LYS A 135 15.97 -8.21 -15.22
CA LYS A 135 17.04 -8.75 -16.07
C LYS A 135 17.92 -9.78 -15.35
N LYS A 136 17.95 -9.77 -14.01
CA LYS A 136 18.71 -10.77 -13.22
C LYS A 136 18.20 -12.19 -13.41
N TRP A 137 16.96 -12.35 -13.88
CA TRP A 137 16.37 -13.65 -14.17
C TRP A 137 16.78 -14.22 -15.52
N ASN A 138 17.26 -13.37 -16.44
CA ASN A 138 17.57 -13.77 -17.80
C ASN A 138 18.72 -14.78 -17.82
N GLY A 139 18.56 -15.85 -18.59
CA GLY A 139 19.52 -16.94 -18.75
C GLY A 139 19.45 -18.02 -17.67
N LEU A 140 18.64 -17.86 -16.62
CA LEU A 140 18.47 -18.90 -15.60
C LEU A 140 17.59 -20.03 -16.16
N SER A 141 18.00 -21.28 -15.99
CA SER A 141 17.11 -22.42 -16.22
C SER A 141 15.95 -22.40 -15.23
N VAL A 142 14.79 -22.96 -15.60
CA VAL A 142 13.62 -22.99 -14.70
C VAL A 142 13.95 -23.55 -13.31
N ASN A 143 14.73 -24.63 -13.24
CA ASN A 143 15.12 -25.24 -11.96
C ASN A 143 16.01 -24.33 -11.10
N GLN A 144 16.95 -23.61 -11.73
CA GLN A 144 17.77 -22.62 -11.04
C GLN A 144 16.93 -21.45 -10.55
N ALA A 145 16.02 -20.94 -11.39
CA ALA A 145 15.14 -19.83 -11.05
C ALA A 145 14.22 -20.16 -9.86
N VAL A 146 13.70 -21.39 -9.77
CA VAL A 146 12.87 -21.84 -8.64
C VAL A 146 13.68 -21.92 -7.33
N ALA A 147 14.95 -22.34 -7.40
CA ALA A 147 15.81 -22.52 -6.23
C ALA A 147 16.47 -21.22 -5.75
N MET A 148 16.69 -20.26 -6.65
CA MET A 148 17.35 -18.99 -6.34
C MET A 148 16.44 -18.08 -5.52
N ASP A 149 17.02 -17.29 -4.61
CA ASP A 149 16.31 -16.20 -3.95
C ASP A 149 16.99 -14.88 -4.27
N MET A 150 16.27 -13.99 -4.92
CA MET A 150 16.82 -12.70 -5.31
C MET A 150 16.70 -11.68 -4.19
N ASP A 151 17.80 -10.96 -3.93
CA ASP A 151 17.80 -9.86 -2.99
C ASP A 151 16.80 -8.77 -3.42
N ALA A 152 15.92 -8.40 -2.48
CA ALA A 152 14.92 -7.37 -2.69
C ALA A 152 15.55 -6.01 -3.02
N VAL A 153 14.81 -5.20 -3.77
CA VAL A 153 15.24 -3.88 -4.21
C VAL A 153 14.93 -2.84 -3.14
N SER A 154 15.96 -2.24 -2.53
CA SER A 154 15.77 -1.12 -1.59
C SER A 154 15.00 0.03 -2.26
N GLY A 155 13.94 0.51 -1.60
CA GLY A 155 13.00 1.50 -2.15
C GLY A 155 11.72 0.89 -2.76
N ALA A 156 11.75 -0.40 -3.09
CA ALA A 156 10.65 -1.17 -3.67
C ALA A 156 10.65 -2.62 -3.15
N THR A 157 10.93 -2.79 -1.85
CA THR A 157 11.16 -4.11 -1.24
C THR A 157 9.93 -5.01 -1.38
N TYR A 158 8.74 -4.55 -1.00
CA TYR A 158 7.51 -5.35 -1.09
C TYR A 158 7.17 -5.75 -2.53
N SER A 159 7.29 -4.81 -3.49
CA SER A 159 7.02 -5.08 -4.91
C SER A 159 8.04 -6.06 -5.50
N SER A 160 9.34 -5.88 -5.24
CA SER A 160 10.38 -6.79 -5.74
C SER A 160 10.33 -8.19 -5.09
N THR A 161 10.01 -8.28 -3.79
CA THR A 161 9.77 -9.56 -3.12
C THR A 161 8.55 -10.27 -3.71
N ALA A 162 7.46 -9.54 -3.99
CA ALA A 162 6.29 -10.12 -4.66
C ALA A 162 6.65 -10.62 -6.06
N ILE A 163 7.42 -9.87 -6.85
CA ILE A 163 7.89 -10.32 -8.16
C ILE A 163 8.72 -11.61 -8.04
N ASN A 164 9.67 -11.66 -7.09
CA ASN A 164 10.48 -12.85 -6.83
C ASN A 164 9.61 -14.08 -6.46
N GLU A 165 8.66 -13.91 -5.54
CA GLU A 165 7.74 -14.97 -5.15
C GLU A 165 6.86 -15.43 -6.34
N THR A 166 6.37 -14.50 -7.16
CA THR A 166 5.54 -14.77 -8.33
C THR A 166 6.29 -15.58 -9.37
N VAL A 167 7.51 -15.16 -9.73
CA VAL A 167 8.35 -15.89 -10.69
C VAL A 167 8.62 -17.31 -10.19
N LYS A 168 9.05 -17.46 -8.94
CA LYS A 168 9.37 -18.76 -8.35
C LYS A 168 8.17 -19.69 -8.31
N GLN A 169 7.01 -19.20 -7.84
CA GLN A 169 5.82 -20.02 -7.75
C GLN A 169 5.34 -20.43 -9.15
N ARG A 170 5.28 -19.50 -10.11
CA ARG A 170 4.80 -19.82 -11.46
C ARG A 170 5.73 -20.80 -12.19
N LEU A 171 7.04 -20.63 -12.04
CA LEU A 171 8.04 -21.52 -12.63
C LEU A 171 8.04 -22.91 -11.97
N ALA A 172 7.81 -23.00 -10.66
CA ALA A 172 7.67 -24.29 -9.97
C ALA A 172 6.44 -25.06 -10.45
N GLU A 173 5.33 -24.36 -10.67
CA GLU A 173 4.11 -24.94 -11.26
C GLU A 173 4.34 -25.37 -12.72
N TYR A 174 5.10 -24.60 -13.50
CA TYR A 174 5.47 -24.95 -14.88
C TYR A 174 6.31 -26.22 -14.96
N SER A 175 7.39 -26.32 -14.17
CA SER A 175 8.26 -27.50 -14.19
C SER A 175 7.70 -28.70 -13.43
N LYS A 176 6.53 -28.56 -12.79
CA LYS A 176 5.98 -29.53 -11.81
C LYS A 176 6.99 -29.87 -10.71
N ALA A 177 7.97 -29.00 -10.47
CA ALA A 177 8.92 -29.18 -9.40
C ALA A 177 8.17 -29.06 -8.07
N THR A 178 8.49 -29.92 -7.11
CA THR A 178 8.04 -29.73 -5.73
C THR A 178 8.57 -28.37 -5.27
N ALA A 179 7.66 -27.44 -4.98
CA ALA A 179 8.00 -26.10 -4.52
C ALA A 179 9.03 -26.23 -3.39
N VAL A 180 10.24 -25.73 -3.63
CA VAL A 180 11.35 -25.84 -2.68
C VAL A 180 10.90 -25.21 -1.37
N ALA A 181 10.95 -25.98 -0.28
CA ALA A 181 10.60 -25.50 1.05
C ALA A 181 11.40 -24.22 1.33
N ARG A 182 10.66 -23.10 1.48
CA ARG A 182 11.25 -21.79 1.75
C ARG A 182 12.04 -21.87 3.05
N LYS A 183 13.37 -21.74 3.00
CA LYS A 183 14.14 -21.40 4.20
C LYS A 183 13.65 -20.04 4.67
N ALA A 184 13.31 -19.95 5.95
CA ALA A 184 12.90 -18.68 6.54
C ALA A 184 14.03 -17.67 6.32
N ASP A 185 13.74 -16.62 5.55
CA ASP A 185 14.72 -15.57 5.28
C ASP A 185 14.98 -14.82 6.60
N ILE A 186 16.19 -14.99 7.13
CA ILE A 186 16.64 -14.35 8.37
C ILE A 186 16.44 -12.83 8.26
N LYS A 187 16.64 -12.23 7.08
CA LYS A 187 16.43 -10.79 6.86
C LYS A 187 14.97 -10.39 7.07
N MET A 188 14.02 -11.21 6.61
CA MET A 188 12.59 -10.97 6.79
C MET A 188 12.19 -11.05 8.27
N ILE A 189 12.69 -12.06 9.00
CA ILE A 189 12.43 -12.19 10.45
C ILE A 189 12.97 -10.97 11.19
N VAL A 190 14.23 -10.58 10.93
CA VAL A 190 14.85 -9.41 11.56
C VAL A 190 14.05 -8.13 11.26
N THR A 191 13.56 -7.98 10.03
CA THR A 191 12.72 -6.86 9.62
C THR A 191 11.43 -6.80 10.45
N TYR A 192 10.73 -7.93 10.55
CA TYR A 192 9.46 -8.01 11.28
C TYR A 192 9.63 -7.79 12.79
N CYS A 193 10.66 -8.39 13.39
CA CYS A 193 11.00 -8.18 14.79
C CYS A 193 11.37 -6.72 15.08
N SER A 194 12.14 -6.07 14.19
CA SER A 194 12.53 -4.66 14.32
C SER A 194 11.31 -3.73 14.31
N ILE A 195 10.40 -3.93 13.35
CA ILE A 195 9.18 -3.13 13.24
C ILE A 195 8.27 -3.35 14.45
N LEU A 196 8.08 -4.61 14.85
CA LEU A 196 7.27 -4.95 16.02
C LEU A 196 7.82 -4.30 17.30
N LEU A 197 9.15 -4.31 17.49
CA LEU A 197 9.79 -3.67 18.64
C LEU A 197 9.51 -2.16 18.67
N VAL A 198 9.60 -1.47 17.53
CA VAL A 198 9.25 -0.05 17.44
C VAL A 198 7.77 0.20 17.72
N LEU A 199 6.86 -0.66 17.24
CA LEU A 199 5.42 -0.57 17.53
C LEU A 199 5.11 -0.79 19.02
N LEU A 200 5.73 -1.78 19.66
CA LEU A 200 5.60 -2.02 21.10
C LEU A 200 6.15 -0.85 21.91
N TYR A 201 7.28 -0.27 21.47
CA TYR A 201 7.85 0.91 22.09
C TYR A 201 6.89 2.12 21.97
N ALA A 202 6.32 2.34 20.78
CA ALA A 202 5.28 3.34 20.56
C ALA A 202 4.05 3.11 21.44
N LEU A 203 3.64 1.86 21.65
CA LEU A 203 2.52 1.48 22.53
C LEU A 203 2.84 1.75 24.01
N ALA A 204 4.07 1.50 24.46
CA ALA A 204 4.51 1.85 25.80
C ALA A 204 4.44 3.37 26.04
N PHE A 205 4.84 4.19 25.06
CA PHE A 205 4.65 5.64 25.10
C PHE A 205 3.18 6.06 25.18
N TYR A 206 2.32 5.35 24.46
CA TYR A 206 0.89 5.60 24.46
C TYR A 206 0.27 5.35 25.84
N CYS A 207 0.66 4.26 26.50
CA CYS A 207 0.16 3.88 27.83
C CYS A 207 0.78 4.69 28.98
N PHE A 208 2.07 5.02 28.90
CA PHE A 208 2.83 5.66 29.98
C PHE A 208 3.48 6.99 29.54
N PRO A 209 2.70 7.99 29.09
CA PRO A 209 3.25 9.18 28.46
C PRO A 209 4.12 10.02 29.40
N LYS A 210 3.81 10.09 30.70
CA LYS A 210 4.58 10.91 31.67
C LYS A 210 5.98 10.33 31.90
N GLN A 211 6.08 9.02 32.10
CA GLN A 211 7.33 8.32 32.36
C GLN A 211 8.22 8.28 31.11
N MET A 212 7.60 8.03 29.95
CA MET A 212 8.35 7.81 28.71
C MET A 212 8.79 9.10 28.01
N ASN A 213 8.27 10.27 28.39
CA ASN A 213 8.55 11.54 27.70
C ASN A 213 10.05 11.88 27.61
N LYS A 214 10.87 11.45 28.58
CA LYS A 214 12.34 11.61 28.55
C LYS A 214 12.97 10.94 27.33
N TYR A 215 12.41 9.83 26.88
CA TYR A 215 12.92 9.05 25.75
C TYR A 215 12.25 9.45 24.43
N ARG A 216 11.49 10.55 24.38
CA ARG A 216 10.71 10.90 23.18
C ARG A 216 11.57 10.98 21.92
N ILE A 217 12.80 11.48 22.03
CA ILE A 217 13.72 11.62 20.90
C ILE A 217 14.11 10.24 20.32
N THR A 218 14.32 9.23 21.17
CA THR A 218 14.70 7.89 20.68
C THR A 218 13.57 7.27 19.89
N LEU A 219 12.31 7.43 20.32
CA LEU A 219 11.16 6.98 19.54
C LEU A 219 11.08 7.68 18.19
N LEU A 220 11.29 9.00 18.14
CA LEU A 220 11.28 9.75 16.87
C LEU A 220 12.35 9.24 15.91
N ILE A 221 13.58 9.04 16.38
CA ILE A 221 14.68 8.53 15.58
C ILE A 221 14.38 7.11 15.08
N LEU A 222 13.83 6.23 15.94
CA LEU A 222 13.46 4.87 15.56
C LEU A 222 12.32 4.85 14.53
N SER A 223 11.29 5.70 14.69
CA SER A 223 10.23 5.82 13.68
C SER A 223 10.80 6.26 12.32
N ILE A 224 11.73 7.22 12.29
CA ILE A 224 12.33 7.70 11.05
C ILE A 224 13.26 6.65 10.43
N GLY A 225 14.18 6.11 11.22
CA GLY A 225 15.22 5.19 10.75
C GLY A 225 14.67 3.82 10.38
N VAL A 226 13.85 3.22 11.24
CA VAL A 226 13.35 1.85 11.05
C VAL A 226 12.11 1.84 10.14
N LEU A 227 11.06 2.58 10.50
CA LEU A 227 9.80 2.54 9.75
C LEU A 227 9.87 3.36 8.46
N GLY A 228 10.61 4.46 8.45
CA GLY A 228 10.83 5.28 7.26
C GLY A 228 11.92 4.71 6.35
N ILE A 229 13.18 4.99 6.70
CA ILE A 229 14.34 4.82 5.82
C ILE A 229 14.67 3.35 5.54
N ALA A 230 14.67 2.50 6.57
CA ALA A 230 15.09 1.11 6.41
C ALA A 230 14.06 0.25 5.68
N TYR A 231 12.78 0.36 6.06
CA TYR A 231 11.75 -0.57 5.60
C TYR A 231 10.59 0.05 4.83
N GLY A 232 10.38 1.38 4.89
CA GLY A 232 9.26 2.03 4.19
C GLY A 232 7.87 1.58 4.66
N SER A 233 7.75 1.16 5.92
CA SER A 233 6.52 0.61 6.50
C SER A 233 5.66 1.73 7.10
N PHE A 234 4.82 2.34 6.28
CA PHE A 234 3.86 3.39 6.69
C PHE A 234 2.48 3.17 6.08
N LEU A 235 1.43 3.76 6.69
CA LEU A 235 0.06 3.72 6.19
C LEU A 235 -0.14 4.83 5.16
N SER A 236 -0.29 4.44 3.90
CA SER A 236 -0.63 5.31 2.76
C SER A 236 -2.09 5.14 2.36
N ILE A 237 -2.65 6.14 1.69
CA ILE A 237 -3.97 6.04 1.06
C ILE A 237 -3.96 4.96 -0.02
N LYS A 238 -2.86 4.81 -0.76
CA LYS A 238 -2.74 3.80 -1.82
C LYS A 238 -2.85 2.38 -1.27
N LEU A 239 -2.18 2.11 -0.14
CA LEU A 239 -2.28 0.82 0.55
C LEU A 239 -3.72 0.52 1.01
N ILE A 240 -4.37 1.51 1.62
CA ILE A 240 -5.78 1.39 2.04
C ILE A 240 -6.69 1.19 0.82
N GLY A 241 -6.47 1.94 -0.25
CA GLY A 241 -7.22 1.81 -1.51
C GLY A 241 -7.05 0.44 -2.15
N GLY A 242 -5.82 -0.10 -2.18
CA GLY A 242 -5.53 -1.47 -2.61
C GLY A 242 -6.32 -2.50 -1.80
N TRP A 243 -6.46 -2.31 -0.48
CA TRP A 243 -7.29 -3.20 0.35
C TRP A 243 -8.79 -3.14 0.01
N PHE A 244 -9.32 -2.00 -0.42
CA PHE A 244 -10.71 -1.90 -0.88
C PHE A 244 -10.92 -2.58 -2.23
N ILE A 245 -9.96 -2.46 -3.16
CA ILE A 245 -10.09 -2.99 -4.52
C ILE A 245 -9.76 -4.48 -4.58
N GLN A 246 -8.79 -4.94 -3.79
CA GLN A 246 -8.20 -6.27 -3.93
C GLN A 246 -8.24 -7.11 -2.65
N GLY A 247 -8.67 -6.53 -1.53
CA GLY A 247 -8.62 -7.19 -0.23
C GLY A 247 -7.22 -7.22 0.38
N VAL A 248 -7.09 -7.94 1.49
CA VAL A 248 -5.87 -7.98 2.30
C VAL A 248 -5.21 -9.36 2.19
N SER A 249 -3.90 -9.39 1.93
CA SER A 249 -3.09 -10.60 2.07
C SER A 249 -2.36 -10.61 3.41
N LEU A 250 -2.87 -11.41 4.36
CA LEU A 250 -2.30 -11.50 5.71
C LEU A 250 -0.85 -11.98 5.73
N LYS A 251 -0.41 -12.75 4.72
CA LYS A 251 0.97 -13.28 4.68
C LYS A 251 2.01 -12.19 4.46
N ASN A 252 1.76 -11.28 3.52
CA ASN A 252 2.73 -10.26 3.09
C ASN A 252 2.48 -8.89 3.73
N GLN A 253 1.26 -8.64 4.22
CA GLN A 253 0.86 -7.32 4.72
C GLN A 253 0.54 -7.30 6.22
N ILE A 254 0.94 -8.32 7.00
CA ILE A 254 0.58 -8.42 8.42
C ILE A 254 0.97 -7.18 9.22
N ILE A 255 2.17 -6.62 8.98
CA ILE A 255 2.64 -5.40 9.65
C ILE A 255 1.72 -4.22 9.37
N PHE A 256 1.33 -4.04 8.11
CA PHE A 256 0.46 -2.95 7.72
C PHE A 256 -0.92 -3.10 8.34
N VAL A 257 -1.46 -4.32 8.35
CA VAL A 257 -2.75 -4.64 8.99
C VAL A 257 -2.67 -4.36 10.49
N THR A 258 -1.64 -4.85 11.19
CA THR A 258 -1.43 -4.57 12.62
C THR A 258 -1.34 -3.07 12.88
N MET A 259 -0.56 -2.35 12.07
CA MET A 259 -0.40 -0.90 12.19
C MET A 259 -1.72 -0.16 11.93
N ALA A 260 -2.51 -0.58 10.94
CA ALA A 260 -3.83 -0.02 10.65
C ALA A 260 -4.82 -0.26 11.79
N ILE A 261 -4.89 -1.49 12.33
CA ILE A 261 -5.72 -1.82 13.49
C ILE A 261 -5.37 -0.89 14.66
N LEU A 262 -4.09 -0.76 15.00
CA LEU A 262 -3.66 0.14 16.08
C LEU A 262 -3.96 1.62 15.76
N ALA A 263 -3.81 2.03 14.50
CA ALA A 263 -4.05 3.40 14.05
C ALA A 263 -5.53 3.82 14.15
N PHE A 264 -6.47 2.90 13.94
CA PHE A 264 -7.91 3.21 13.98
C PHE A 264 -8.57 2.83 15.31
N MET A 265 -8.22 1.67 15.89
CA MET A 265 -8.85 1.18 17.13
C MET A 265 -8.46 2.01 18.35
N LEU A 266 -7.18 2.38 18.50
CA LEU A 266 -6.75 3.13 19.69
C LEU A 266 -7.39 4.53 19.78
N PRO A 267 -7.42 5.34 18.70
CA PRO A 267 -8.13 6.63 18.74
C PRO A 267 -9.64 6.46 18.91
N PHE A 268 -10.22 5.40 18.33
CA PHE A 268 -11.63 5.08 18.53
C PHE A 268 -11.94 4.83 20.01
N LEU A 269 -11.19 3.94 20.67
CA LEU A 269 -11.43 3.51 22.06
C LEU A 269 -11.05 4.56 23.11
N PHE A 270 -9.94 5.28 22.90
CA PHE A 270 -9.31 6.11 23.94
C PHE A 270 -9.21 7.60 23.57
N GLY A 271 -9.61 7.99 22.36
CA GLY A 271 -9.66 9.40 21.95
C GLY A 271 -8.28 10.06 21.70
N LYS A 272 -7.20 9.28 21.62
CA LYS A 272 -5.85 9.79 21.37
C LYS A 272 -5.27 9.20 20.09
N ASN A 273 -4.63 10.04 19.27
CA ASN A 273 -4.02 9.60 18.01
C ASN A 273 -2.74 8.80 18.28
N PHE A 274 -2.78 7.50 18.00
CA PHE A 274 -1.62 6.62 18.12
C PHE A 274 -0.65 6.82 16.95
N TYR A 275 -1.10 6.54 15.72
CA TYR A 275 -0.23 6.48 14.54
C TYR A 275 0.51 7.79 14.25
N CYS A 276 -0.24 8.89 14.08
CA CYS A 276 0.33 10.21 13.75
C CYS A 276 1.27 10.78 14.83
N THR A 277 1.16 10.29 16.07
CA THR A 277 1.95 10.80 17.20
C THR A 277 3.17 9.92 17.51
N TYR A 278 3.06 8.60 17.42
CA TYR A 278 4.09 7.69 17.92
C TYR A 278 4.73 6.80 16.86
N VAL A 279 4.14 6.68 15.66
CA VAL A 279 4.56 5.69 14.65
C VAL A 279 4.96 6.36 13.33
N CYS A 280 4.21 7.37 12.90
CA CYS A 280 4.38 8.01 11.59
C CYS A 280 5.80 8.62 11.41
N PRO A 281 6.61 8.17 10.42
CA PRO A 281 7.97 8.67 10.22
C PRO A 281 8.01 10.15 9.78
N PHE A 282 7.04 10.57 8.98
CA PHE A 282 6.95 11.97 8.53
C PHE A 282 6.57 12.90 9.69
N GLY A 283 5.57 12.51 10.49
CA GLY A 283 5.19 13.24 11.70
C GLY A 283 6.35 13.33 12.70
N ALA A 284 7.13 12.25 12.83
CA ALA A 284 8.32 12.22 13.67
C ALA A 284 9.41 13.19 13.16
N SER A 285 9.64 13.24 11.85
CA SER A 285 10.60 14.16 11.22
C SER A 285 10.19 15.62 11.43
N GLN A 286 8.91 15.94 11.22
CA GLN A 286 8.38 17.28 11.46
C GLN A 286 8.51 17.70 12.93
N GLU A 287 8.32 16.78 13.87
CA GLU A 287 8.50 17.07 15.30
C GLU A 287 9.98 17.27 15.67
N LEU A 288 10.87 16.45 15.12
CA LEU A 288 12.30 16.56 15.38
C LEU A 288 12.86 17.89 14.86
N LEU A 289 12.52 18.28 13.62
CA LEU A 289 12.86 19.59 13.06
C LEU A 289 12.20 20.73 13.85
N GLY A 290 10.98 20.51 14.33
CA GLY A 290 10.30 21.42 15.24
C GLY A 290 11.02 21.61 16.58
N LYS A 291 12.02 20.81 16.96
CA LYS A 291 12.82 21.08 18.17
C LYS A 291 13.96 22.07 17.95
N ILE A 292 14.31 22.37 16.68
CA ILE A 292 15.43 23.26 16.33
C ILE A 292 15.13 24.71 16.72
N ASN A 293 13.93 25.21 16.41
CA ASN A 293 13.53 26.57 16.77
C ASN A 293 12.54 26.56 17.94
N PRO A 294 12.91 27.08 19.13
CA PRO A 294 12.00 27.17 20.27
C PRO A 294 10.93 28.25 20.10
N LYS A 295 11.18 29.30 19.29
CA LYS A 295 10.23 30.39 19.03
C LYS A 295 9.27 30.00 17.93
N LYS A 296 8.11 29.47 18.31
CA LYS A 296 7.06 29.05 17.36
C LYS A 296 6.27 30.23 16.83
N LEU A 297 5.90 30.15 15.56
CA LEU A 297 4.98 31.10 14.95
C LEU A 297 3.57 30.80 15.45
N GLU A 298 3.01 31.71 16.24
CA GLU A 298 1.61 31.64 16.66
C GLU A 298 0.73 32.19 15.54
N LEU A 299 0.09 31.29 14.79
CA LEU A 299 -0.85 31.69 13.76
C LEU A 299 -2.15 32.22 14.38
N PRO A 300 -2.76 33.28 13.82
CA PRO A 300 -4.04 33.78 14.29
C PRO A 300 -5.12 32.68 14.23
N LYS A 301 -6.06 32.73 15.19
CA LYS A 301 -7.10 31.70 15.36
C LYS A 301 -7.93 31.47 14.08
N SER A 302 -8.21 32.54 13.33
CA SER A 302 -8.96 32.48 12.07
C SER A 302 -8.23 31.67 10.99
N VAL A 303 -6.95 31.95 10.77
CA VAL A 303 -6.12 31.22 9.78
C VAL A 303 -5.98 29.76 10.18
N THR A 304 -5.70 29.49 11.46
CA THR A 304 -5.61 28.13 11.98
C THR A 304 -6.91 27.35 11.76
N THR A 305 -8.06 28.00 11.93
CA THR A 305 -9.37 27.38 11.75
C THR A 305 -9.62 27.05 10.28
N ILE A 306 -9.34 27.97 9.36
CA ILE A 306 -9.48 27.75 7.91
C ILE A 306 -8.57 26.62 7.42
N LEU A 307 -7.29 26.66 7.81
CA LEU A 307 -6.31 25.63 7.44
C LEU A 307 -6.66 24.26 8.04
N SER A 308 -7.22 24.22 9.25
CA SER A 308 -7.66 22.95 9.84
C SER A 308 -8.83 22.30 9.07
N HIS A 309 -9.72 23.10 8.47
CA HIS A 309 -10.78 22.58 7.59
C HIS A 309 -10.24 22.14 6.24
N THR A 310 -9.16 22.76 5.76
CA THR A 310 -8.51 22.40 4.49
C THR A 310 -8.11 20.93 4.49
N ARG A 311 -7.58 20.43 5.61
CA ARG A 311 -7.24 19.01 5.79
C ARG A 311 -8.41 18.05 5.52
N THR A 312 -9.60 18.37 6.05
CA THR A 312 -10.80 17.56 5.84
C THR A 312 -11.29 17.67 4.41
N LYS A 313 -11.20 18.85 3.78
CA LYS A 313 -11.54 19.04 2.37
C LYS A 313 -10.63 18.24 1.45
N VAL A 314 -9.31 18.23 1.71
CA VAL A 314 -8.33 17.41 0.96
C VAL A 314 -8.67 15.92 1.10
N MET A 315 -9.00 15.46 2.31
CA MET A 315 -9.43 14.08 2.52
C MET A 315 -10.70 13.73 1.72
N LEU A 316 -11.73 14.60 1.73
CA LEU A 316 -12.95 14.39 0.95
C LEU A 316 -12.69 14.44 -0.56
N PHE A 317 -11.77 15.30 -1.01
CA PHE A 317 -11.38 15.39 -2.41
C PHE A 317 -10.66 14.12 -2.89
N VAL A 318 -9.69 13.62 -2.11
CA VAL A 318 -8.99 12.37 -2.40
C VAL A 318 -9.96 11.18 -2.38
N LEU A 319 -10.87 11.13 -1.41
CA LEU A 319 -11.92 10.12 -1.36
C LEU A 319 -12.84 10.21 -2.59
N GLY A 320 -13.21 11.43 -3.02
CA GLY A 320 -13.99 11.65 -4.23
C GLY A 320 -13.28 11.12 -5.47
N ILE A 321 -12.01 11.47 -5.68
CA ILE A 321 -11.20 10.94 -6.81
C ILE A 321 -11.19 9.40 -6.80
N ALA A 322 -10.99 8.80 -5.62
CA ALA A 322 -11.00 7.34 -5.47
C ALA A 322 -12.37 6.72 -5.79
N LEU A 323 -13.47 7.38 -5.45
CA LEU A 323 -14.85 6.92 -5.68
C LEU A 323 -15.41 7.25 -7.07
N PHE A 324 -14.76 8.13 -7.84
CA PHE A 324 -15.18 8.46 -9.21
C PHE A 324 -14.26 7.84 -10.27
N GLY A 325 -13.37 6.92 -9.86
CA GLY A 325 -12.56 6.12 -10.78
C GLY A 325 -11.59 6.93 -11.64
N SER A 326 -11.06 8.04 -11.12
CA SER A 326 -10.13 8.87 -11.88
C SER A 326 -8.74 8.22 -11.95
N THR A 327 -8.07 8.33 -13.10
CA THR A 327 -6.70 7.85 -13.35
C THR A 327 -5.60 8.70 -12.68
N ILE A 328 -5.98 9.70 -11.88
CA ILE A 328 -5.02 10.58 -11.22
C ILE A 328 -4.26 9.77 -10.15
N ASP A 329 -2.97 9.56 -10.37
CA ASP A 329 -2.10 8.89 -9.41
C ASP A 329 -1.86 9.79 -8.18
N VAL A 330 -2.68 9.59 -7.15
CA VAL A 330 -2.62 10.32 -5.87
C VAL A 330 -1.36 9.94 -5.06
N THR A 331 -0.58 8.94 -5.48
CA THR A 331 0.68 8.55 -4.79
C THR A 331 1.67 9.71 -4.74
N ASN A 332 1.70 10.56 -5.76
CA ASN A 332 2.56 11.74 -5.82
C ASN A 332 2.11 12.90 -4.91
N ALA A 333 0.99 12.76 -4.19
CA ALA A 333 0.53 13.75 -3.21
C ALA A 333 0.93 13.41 -1.77
N GLU A 334 1.62 12.28 -1.54
CA GLU A 334 1.97 11.81 -0.20
C GLU A 334 3.47 12.01 0.13
N PRO A 335 3.81 12.85 1.13
CA PRO A 335 5.20 13.15 1.45
C PRO A 335 5.93 12.01 2.17
N PHE A 336 5.22 10.94 2.54
CA PHE A 336 5.83 9.74 3.12
C PHE A 336 6.78 9.04 2.15
N THR A 337 6.55 9.19 0.84
CA THR A 337 7.44 8.63 -0.19
C THR A 337 8.85 9.25 -0.15
N LEU A 338 9.05 10.39 0.51
CA LEU A 338 10.38 10.97 0.73
C LEU A 338 11.37 9.99 1.39
N PHE A 339 10.88 9.12 2.30
CA PHE A 339 11.74 8.11 2.95
C PHE A 339 12.18 6.99 2.00
N LEU A 340 11.49 6.85 0.86
CA LEU A 340 11.84 5.97 -0.24
C LEU A 340 12.45 6.82 -1.37
N PHE A 341 13.58 7.47 -1.10
CA PHE A 341 14.20 8.45 -2.01
C PHE A 341 14.39 7.92 -3.44
N ALA A 342 14.70 6.63 -3.59
CA ALA A 342 14.83 5.99 -4.90
C ALA A 342 13.53 6.01 -5.73
N SER A 343 12.38 5.97 -5.05
CA SER A 343 11.04 5.87 -5.64
C SER A 343 10.26 7.19 -5.57
N ALA A 344 10.85 8.23 -4.98
CA ALA A 344 10.21 9.52 -4.78
C ALA A 344 10.35 10.39 -6.04
N SER A 345 9.23 10.92 -6.54
CA SER A 345 9.28 11.88 -7.65
C SER A 345 9.90 13.22 -7.20
N LYS A 346 10.52 13.94 -8.14
CA LYS A 346 11.14 15.24 -7.87
C LYS A 346 10.17 16.23 -7.21
N GLY A 347 8.91 16.23 -7.65
CA GLY A 347 7.84 17.07 -7.08
C GLY A 347 7.59 16.75 -5.61
N VAL A 348 7.50 15.46 -5.25
CA VAL A 348 7.29 15.06 -3.85
C VAL A 348 8.49 15.42 -2.99
N ILE A 349 9.73 15.26 -3.48
CA ILE A 349 10.93 15.62 -2.72
C ILE A 349 10.90 17.11 -2.37
N VAL A 350 10.66 17.98 -3.36
CA VAL A 350 10.59 19.44 -3.15
C VAL A 350 9.46 19.80 -2.19
N MET A 351 8.26 19.26 -2.40
CA MET A 351 7.12 19.51 -1.52
C MET A 351 7.38 19.05 -0.08
N SER A 352 7.91 17.83 0.10
CA SER A 352 8.19 17.25 1.41
C SER A 352 9.27 18.04 2.14
N ALA A 353 10.34 18.43 1.43
CA ALA A 353 11.39 19.29 1.97
C ALA A 353 10.82 20.65 2.40
N ALA A 354 9.97 21.28 1.58
CA ALA A 354 9.32 22.55 1.93
C ALA A 354 8.49 22.43 3.21
N PHE A 355 7.66 21.38 3.37
CA PHE A 355 6.87 21.17 4.58
C PHE A 355 7.72 20.81 5.80
N LEU A 356 8.84 20.10 5.62
CA LEU A 356 9.79 19.81 6.69
C LEU A 356 10.47 21.09 7.19
N LEU A 357 10.94 21.95 6.27
CA LEU A 357 11.49 23.27 6.63
C LEU A 357 10.45 24.15 7.31
N LEU A 358 9.22 24.18 6.80
CA LEU A 358 8.12 24.90 7.42
C LEU A 358 7.83 24.41 8.84
N SER A 359 8.12 23.14 9.13
CA SER A 359 7.90 22.53 10.45
C SER A 359 8.84 23.04 11.54
N ILE A 360 9.93 23.73 11.16
CA ILE A 360 10.80 24.45 12.09
C ILE A 360 10.01 25.59 12.76
N PHE A 361 9.21 26.33 12.01
CA PHE A 361 8.44 27.48 12.50
C PHE A 361 7.03 27.10 12.95
N ILE A 362 6.36 26.23 12.19
CA ILE A 362 4.98 25.82 12.40
C ILE A 362 4.94 24.34 12.79
N PRO A 363 4.66 24.00 14.07
CA PRO A 363 4.68 22.61 14.51
C PRO A 363 3.80 21.70 13.66
N ARG A 364 4.42 20.66 13.08
CA ARG A 364 3.74 19.63 12.28
C ARG A 364 2.87 20.18 11.13
N ALA A 365 3.35 21.19 10.39
CA ALA A 365 2.63 21.88 9.32
C ALA A 365 1.79 20.96 8.39
N TRP A 366 2.42 20.01 7.69
CA TRP A 366 1.69 19.03 6.84
C TRP A 366 0.67 18.19 7.61
N CYS A 367 1.10 17.52 8.68
CA CYS A 367 0.21 16.66 9.48
C CYS A 367 -0.99 17.42 10.06
N ARG A 368 -0.84 18.72 10.34
CA ARG A 368 -1.88 19.57 10.91
C ARG A 368 -2.88 20.07 9.86
N PHE A 369 -2.44 20.35 8.63
CA PHE A 369 -3.23 21.12 7.66
C PHE A 369 -3.54 20.41 6.34
N PHE A 370 -2.74 19.42 5.93
CA PHE A 370 -2.85 18.82 4.60
C PHE A 370 -2.97 17.30 4.62
N CYS A 371 -2.48 16.63 5.67
CA CYS A 371 -2.43 15.16 5.73
C CYS A 371 -3.82 14.50 5.74
N PRO A 372 -4.23 13.81 4.65
CA PRO A 372 -5.53 13.15 4.55
C PRO A 372 -5.64 11.93 5.47
N THR A 373 -4.60 11.10 5.58
CA THR A 373 -4.56 9.93 6.47
C THR A 373 -4.83 10.31 7.91
N GLY A 374 -4.24 11.40 8.38
CA GLY A 374 -4.50 11.85 9.73
C GLY A 374 -5.86 12.53 9.90
N ALA A 375 -6.47 13.06 8.83
CA ALA A 375 -7.85 13.56 8.86
C ALA A 375 -8.82 12.41 9.07
N LEU A 376 -8.58 11.29 8.37
CA LEU A 376 -9.31 10.04 8.51
C LEU A 376 -9.17 9.49 9.94
N ILE A 377 -7.96 9.43 10.50
CA ILE A 377 -7.75 9.00 11.89
C ILE A 377 -8.42 9.97 12.89
N ASP A 378 -8.37 11.28 12.63
CA ASP A 378 -9.04 12.29 13.46
C ASP A 378 -10.56 12.15 13.46
N PHE A 379 -11.16 11.69 12.36
CA PHE A 379 -12.59 11.38 12.28
C PHE A 379 -12.97 10.27 13.28
N PHE A 380 -12.17 9.21 13.41
CA PHE A 380 -12.38 8.15 14.40
C PHE A 380 -12.05 8.59 15.84
N ARG A 381 -11.19 9.60 16.00
CA ARG A 381 -10.87 10.18 17.31
C ARG A 381 -12.04 11.00 17.87
N LYS A 382 -12.65 11.88 17.08
CA LYS A 382 -13.68 12.83 17.52
C LYS A 382 -15.00 12.14 17.87
N GLU A 383 -15.77 12.73 18.78
CA GLU A 383 -17.14 12.29 19.07
C GLU A 383 -18.11 12.81 17.99
N GLY A 384 -19.24 12.13 17.78
CA GLY A 384 -20.20 12.51 16.74
C GLY A 384 -20.71 13.96 16.88
N LYS A 385 -20.82 14.46 18.12
CA LYS A 385 -21.24 15.84 18.45
C LYS A 385 -20.25 16.92 18.00
N ASP A 386 -18.97 16.56 17.82
CA ASP A 386 -17.91 17.48 17.39
C ASP A 386 -17.68 17.47 15.87
N ILE A 387 -18.25 16.46 15.19
CA ILE A 387 -18.13 16.27 13.74
C ILE A 387 -19.33 16.88 13.03
N PHE A 388 -20.51 16.76 13.63
CA PHE A 388 -21.76 17.14 13.03
C PHE A 388 -22.39 18.36 13.71
N PRO A 389 -22.85 19.37 12.95
CA PRO A 389 -23.43 20.58 13.53
C PRO A 389 -24.71 20.26 14.32
N LYS A 390 -24.87 20.87 15.51
CA LYS A 390 -25.98 20.66 16.47
C LYS A 390 -27.41 20.77 15.88
N LYS A 391 -27.57 21.33 14.68
CA LYS A 391 -28.86 21.53 14.00
C LYS A 391 -29.32 20.32 13.16
N VAL A 392 -28.50 19.27 13.03
CA VAL A 392 -28.80 18.13 12.16
C VAL A 392 -29.27 16.96 13.02
N THR A 393 -30.49 16.47 12.75
CA THR A 393 -31.16 15.41 13.50
C THR A 393 -30.41 14.07 13.37
N PHE A 394 -30.48 13.20 14.38
CA PHE A 394 -29.86 11.86 14.32
C PHE A 394 -30.28 11.05 13.07
N GLN A 395 -31.53 11.24 12.61
CA GLN A 395 -32.05 10.61 11.39
C GLN A 395 -31.34 11.09 10.11
N THR A 396 -31.03 12.38 9.97
CA THR A 396 -30.33 12.89 8.79
C THR A 396 -28.86 12.47 8.76
N HIS A 397 -28.23 12.23 9.92
CA HIS A 397 -26.91 11.58 10.00
C HIS A 397 -26.92 10.12 9.56
N LEU A 398 -27.93 9.37 10.00
CA LEU A 398 -28.11 7.98 9.60
C LEU A 398 -28.36 7.89 8.09
N ILE A 399 -29.21 8.76 7.55
CA ILE A 399 -29.49 8.83 6.11
C ILE A 399 -28.23 9.20 5.32
N ALA A 400 -27.47 10.22 5.72
CA ALA A 400 -26.24 10.60 5.02
C ALA A 400 -25.17 9.49 5.04
N LEU A 401 -25.04 8.77 6.15
CA LEU A 401 -24.14 7.62 6.27
C LEU A 401 -24.60 6.43 5.44
N VAL A 402 -25.90 6.15 5.43
CA VAL A 402 -26.50 5.09 4.61
C VAL A 402 -26.36 5.44 3.13
N VAL A 403 -26.60 6.69 2.73
CA VAL A 403 -26.38 7.15 1.35
C VAL A 403 -24.92 7.07 0.95
N ALA A 404 -23.99 7.47 1.82
CA ALA A 404 -22.55 7.33 1.55
C ALA A 404 -22.14 5.84 1.45
N ALA A 405 -22.65 4.98 2.33
CA ALA A 405 -22.42 3.54 2.27
C ALA A 405 -23.02 2.92 1.01
N ILE A 406 -24.23 3.31 0.61
CA ILE A 406 -24.88 2.88 -0.63
C ILE A 406 -24.10 3.40 -1.85
N ALA A 407 -23.62 4.64 -1.86
CA ALA A 407 -22.81 5.18 -2.95
C ALA A 407 -21.48 4.43 -3.08
N VAL A 408 -20.83 4.10 -1.96
CA VAL A 408 -19.63 3.24 -1.93
C VAL A 408 -19.97 1.83 -2.43
N LEU A 409 -21.10 1.26 -2.02
CA LEU A 409 -21.56 -0.07 -2.49
C LEU A 409 -21.89 -0.07 -3.98
N ILE A 410 -22.52 0.99 -4.50
CA ILE A 410 -22.83 1.15 -5.93
C ILE A 410 -21.53 1.33 -6.74
N PHE A 411 -20.58 2.13 -6.25
CA PHE A 411 -19.27 2.27 -6.88
C PHE A 411 -18.53 0.93 -6.92
N LEU A 412 -18.53 0.20 -5.81
CA LEU A 412 -17.92 -1.13 -5.75
C LEU A 412 -18.65 -2.13 -6.67
N ALA A 413 -19.98 -2.10 -6.73
CA ALA A 413 -20.75 -2.89 -7.67
C ALA A 413 -20.39 -2.56 -9.12
N SER A 414 -20.24 -1.27 -9.47
CA SER A 414 -19.82 -0.86 -10.82
C SER A 414 -18.41 -1.32 -11.17
N SER A 415 -17.49 -1.40 -10.19
CA SER A 415 -16.14 -1.97 -10.38
C SER A 415 -16.10 -3.51 -10.39
N ILE A 416 -17.22 -4.18 -10.08
CA ILE A 416 -17.37 -5.64 -10.19
C ILE A 416 -17.93 -6.03 -11.57
N PHE A 417 -18.69 -5.13 -12.22
CA PHE A 417 -19.32 -5.34 -13.52
C PHE A 417 -18.60 -4.66 -14.71
N ALA A 418 -17.57 -3.86 -14.44
CA ALA A 418 -16.58 -3.41 -15.41
C ALA A 418 -15.35 -4.31 -15.34
#